data_AF-A0A662BIH3-F1
#
_entry.id   AF-A0A662BIH3-F1
#
_cell.length_a   1.000
_cell.length_b   1.000
_cell.length_c   1.000
_cell.angle_alpha   90.00
_cell.angle_beta   90.00
_cell.angle_gamma   90.00
#
_symmetry.space_group_name_H-M   'P 1'
#
loop_
_entity.id
_entity.type
_entity.pdbx_description
1 polymer ?
#
loop_
_entity_poly.entity_id
_entity_poly.type
_entity_poly.pdbx_seq_one_letter_code
_entity_poly.pdbx_strand_id
1 'polypeptide(L)'
;MSKQFTSMAIMILKEKDLLDYQDNIKRYIPHFPYDNITIYQLLTHLSSLLNFNYISDEYTDKETTIYNKDVVNMIIDSVPLPYYQPNFKFNYCNTNYVLLADIVERISGIAFEKFVKKEIFQKAGMLNSQIYVKGKQERIYKAATGYHFKWLVAQHSYQDGVTGDKGVYTTVEDLFRWDKALYKNKIVNKSTLEEAFLPAQPEKKGNLNYGFGWRLRTCIDGSKLIFHGGWWRGFNALFIRDIKNKVTIIILSNIRTRSISNSFRDLLGIFDHERQQEQIDLEEKMAALEIEKPDSVVESGVNTLN
;
A
#
# COMPACT_ATOMS: atom_id res chain seq x y z
N MET A 1 1.15 6.29 -0.71
CA MET A 1 1.43 5.52 -1.94
C MET A 1 2.82 4.90 -1.90
N SER A 2 3.86 5.64 -1.50
CA SER A 2 5.27 5.20 -1.45
C SER A 2 5.53 3.83 -0.83
N LYS A 3 4.72 3.45 0.18
CA LYS A 3 4.79 2.18 0.90
C LYS A 3 4.90 0.95 0.00
N GLN A 4 4.19 0.92 -1.13
CA GLN A 4 4.26 -0.21 -2.07
C GLN A 4 5.68 -0.44 -2.64
N PHE A 5 6.49 0.61 -2.81
CA PHE A 5 7.86 0.49 -3.30
C PHE A 5 8.80 -0.01 -2.20
N THR A 6 8.58 0.43 -0.96
CA THR A 6 9.29 -0.09 0.22
C THR A 6 8.99 -1.56 0.44
N SER A 7 7.71 -1.96 0.32
CA SER A 7 7.31 -3.37 0.37
C SER A 7 7.98 -4.18 -0.74
N MET A 8 7.98 -3.68 -1.96
CA MET A 8 8.68 -4.34 -3.08
C MET A 8 10.18 -4.50 -2.80
N ALA A 9 10.84 -3.51 -2.17
CA ALA A 9 12.24 -3.61 -1.80
C ALA A 9 12.49 -4.76 -0.80
N ILE A 10 11.62 -4.92 0.19
CA ILE A 10 11.67 -6.04 1.15
C ILE A 10 11.44 -7.38 0.44
N MET A 11 10.49 -7.45 -0.49
CA MET A 11 10.20 -8.65 -1.27
C MET A 11 11.38 -9.05 -2.17
N ILE A 12 12.10 -8.09 -2.77
CA ILE A 12 13.35 -8.35 -3.51
C ILE A 12 14.40 -8.98 -2.58
N LEU A 13 14.54 -8.50 -1.35
CA LEU A 13 15.49 -9.07 -0.38
C LEU A 13 15.04 -10.47 0.07
N LYS A 14 13.73 -10.71 0.18
CA LYS A 14 13.16 -12.04 0.45
C LYS A 14 13.51 -13.04 -0.64
N GLU A 15 13.35 -12.71 -1.92
CA GLU A 15 13.71 -13.60 -3.04
C GLU A 15 15.21 -13.88 -3.15
N LYS A 16 16.05 -13.01 -2.59
CA LYS A 16 17.50 -13.20 -2.51
C LYS A 16 17.92 -13.99 -1.26
N ASP A 17 16.98 -14.52 -0.50
CA ASP A 17 17.19 -15.22 0.78
C ASP A 17 17.98 -14.39 1.82
N LEU A 18 17.92 -13.06 1.71
CA LEU A 18 18.61 -12.14 2.64
C LEU A 18 17.75 -11.81 3.87
N LEU A 19 16.44 -12.05 3.79
CA LEU A 19 15.50 -11.95 4.90
C LEU A 19 14.34 -12.93 4.74
N ASP A 20 13.67 -13.22 5.84
CA ASP A 20 12.35 -13.83 5.90
C ASP A 20 11.32 -12.84 6.47
N TYR A 21 10.05 -12.94 6.08
CA TYR A 21 9.02 -12.06 6.66
C TYR A 21 8.77 -12.34 8.15
N GLN A 22 9.04 -13.56 8.60
CA GLN A 22 8.92 -13.93 10.02
C GLN A 22 10.16 -13.58 10.83
N ASP A 23 11.21 -13.07 10.20
CA ASP A 23 12.37 -12.60 10.94
C ASP A 23 11.99 -11.53 11.94
N ASN A 24 12.58 -11.65 13.12
CA ASN A 24 12.51 -10.64 14.14
C ASN A 24 13.28 -9.39 13.70
N ILE A 25 12.71 -8.21 13.92
CA ILE A 25 13.37 -6.94 13.59
C ILE A 25 14.74 -6.80 14.28
N LYS A 26 14.93 -7.37 15.48
CA LYS A 26 16.21 -7.35 16.20
C LYS A 26 17.34 -8.02 15.44
N ARG A 27 17.04 -8.93 14.51
CA ARG A 27 18.05 -9.51 13.60
C ARG A 27 18.76 -8.44 12.77
N TYR A 28 18.05 -7.36 12.42
CA TYR A 28 18.56 -6.27 11.60
C TYR A 28 18.83 -4.99 12.38
N ILE A 29 18.13 -4.78 13.50
CA ILE A 29 18.27 -3.65 14.40
C ILE A 29 18.48 -4.18 15.83
N PRO A 30 19.69 -4.62 16.21
CA PRO A 30 19.94 -5.37 17.45
C PRO A 30 19.44 -4.73 18.75
N HIS A 31 19.47 -3.39 18.82
CA HIS A 31 19.04 -2.62 20.01
C HIS A 31 17.58 -2.15 19.96
N PHE A 32 16.78 -2.65 19.02
CA PHE A 32 15.37 -2.27 18.94
C PHE A 32 14.64 -2.67 20.24
N PRO A 33 13.79 -1.83 20.84
CA PRO A 33 13.38 -2.05 22.23
C PRO A 33 12.28 -3.10 22.43
N TYR A 34 11.71 -3.67 21.36
CA TYR A 34 10.61 -4.64 21.46
C TYR A 34 11.00 -6.01 20.88
N ASP A 35 10.62 -7.08 21.59
CA ASP A 35 11.05 -8.44 21.27
C ASP A 35 10.20 -9.18 20.24
N ASN A 36 8.94 -8.80 19.99
CA ASN A 36 8.00 -9.63 19.22
C ASN A 36 7.54 -8.98 17.91
N ILE A 37 8.40 -8.18 17.29
CA ILE A 37 8.09 -7.48 16.05
C ILE A 37 8.76 -8.17 14.86
N THR A 38 7.96 -8.65 13.91
CA THR A 38 8.43 -9.28 12.67
C THR A 38 8.34 -8.35 11.46
N ILE A 39 9.10 -8.66 10.40
CA ILE A 39 9.02 -7.94 9.12
C ILE A 39 7.58 -7.96 8.55
N TYR A 40 6.89 -9.09 8.64
CA TYR A 40 5.49 -9.24 8.24
C TYR A 40 4.57 -8.25 8.95
N GLN A 41 4.72 -8.08 10.26
CA GLN A 41 3.91 -7.16 11.05
C GLN A 41 4.17 -5.70 10.69
N LEU A 42 5.41 -5.36 10.31
CA LEU A 42 5.72 -4.04 9.79
C LEU A 42 5.02 -3.79 8.45
N LEU A 43 5.16 -4.73 7.49
CA LEU A 43 4.55 -4.67 6.16
C LEU A 43 3.02 -4.52 6.24
N THR A 44 2.38 -5.19 7.19
CA THR A 44 0.92 -5.30 7.29
C THR A 44 0.27 -4.35 8.29
N HIS A 45 1.05 -3.51 8.97
CA HIS A 45 0.57 -2.62 10.04
C HIS A 45 -0.03 -3.34 11.27
N LEU A 46 0.56 -4.49 11.61
CA LEU A 46 0.21 -5.31 12.78
C LEU A 46 1.26 -5.23 13.90
N SER A 47 2.24 -4.32 13.80
CA SER A 47 3.27 -4.11 14.81
C SER A 47 2.79 -3.39 16.08
N SER A 48 1.67 -2.67 16.00
CA SER A 48 1.13 -1.81 17.07
C SER A 48 2.05 -0.67 17.54
N LEU A 49 3.12 -0.38 16.80
CA LEU A 49 4.07 0.71 17.11
C LEU A 49 3.42 2.09 17.10
N LEU A 50 4.00 3.00 17.89
CA LEU A 50 3.67 4.42 17.85
C LEU A 50 4.18 5.06 16.56
N ASN A 51 3.40 6.01 16.02
CA ASN A 51 3.79 6.75 14.82
C ASN A 51 4.83 7.81 15.18
N PHE A 52 6.02 7.77 14.58
CA PHE A 52 7.13 8.68 14.91
C PHE A 52 6.74 10.16 14.72
N ASN A 53 5.81 10.44 13.81
CA ASN A 53 5.26 11.78 13.60
C ASN A 53 4.68 12.42 14.88
N TYR A 54 4.29 11.63 15.89
CA TYR A 54 3.71 12.11 17.14
C TYR A 54 4.74 12.43 18.22
N ILE A 55 5.97 11.92 18.08
CA ILE A 55 7.04 12.10 19.08
C ILE A 55 8.24 12.87 18.52
N SER A 56 8.35 13.01 17.20
CA SER A 56 9.48 13.70 16.57
C SER A 56 9.55 15.18 16.93
N ASP A 57 8.42 15.81 17.22
CA ASP A 57 8.34 17.22 17.60
C ASP A 57 9.01 17.51 18.96
N GLU A 58 9.12 16.50 19.83
CA GLU A 58 9.81 16.58 21.13
C GLU A 58 11.29 16.17 21.03
N TYR A 59 11.67 15.47 19.94
CA TYR A 59 13.01 14.95 19.74
C TYR A 59 13.96 15.94 19.04
N THR A 60 13.44 16.93 18.32
CA THR A 60 14.26 17.89 17.55
C THR A 60 13.66 19.30 17.57
N ASP A 61 14.50 20.29 17.26
CA ASP A 61 14.16 21.73 17.19
C ASP A 61 13.22 22.09 16.01
N LYS A 62 12.85 21.11 15.17
CA LYS A 62 12.04 21.24 13.95
C LYS A 62 12.69 22.07 12.83
N GLU A 63 13.93 22.50 13.02
CA GLU A 63 14.77 23.16 12.01
C GLU A 63 15.78 22.15 11.43
N THR A 64 16.27 21.24 12.27
CA THR A 64 17.17 20.17 11.93
C THR A 64 16.42 19.06 11.20
N THR A 65 16.82 18.80 9.95
CA THR A 65 16.22 17.74 9.15
C THR A 65 16.59 16.37 9.73
N ILE A 66 15.58 15.55 9.97
CA ILE A 66 15.73 14.18 10.47
C ILE A 66 15.63 13.15 9.33
N TYR A 67 16.30 12.02 9.51
CA TYR A 67 16.40 10.91 8.58
C TYR A 67 15.93 9.59 9.23
N ASN A 68 15.87 8.51 8.44
CA ASN A 68 15.45 7.18 8.93
C ASN A 68 16.21 6.74 10.19
N LYS A 69 17.54 6.95 10.22
CA LYS A 69 18.38 6.61 11.37
C LYS A 69 17.99 7.37 12.64
N ASP A 70 17.63 8.65 12.52
CA ASP A 70 17.19 9.45 13.66
C ASP A 70 15.86 8.94 14.21
N VAL A 71 14.95 8.47 13.34
CA VAL A 71 13.70 7.82 13.78
C VAL A 71 13.97 6.49 14.50
N VAL A 72 14.92 5.69 14.01
CA VAL A 72 15.34 4.44 14.68
C VAL A 72 15.90 4.75 16.06
N ASN A 73 16.84 5.68 16.15
CA ASN A 73 17.45 6.09 17.41
C ASN A 73 16.40 6.66 18.38
N MET A 74 15.53 7.54 17.90
CA MET A 74 14.43 8.09 18.70
C MET A 74 13.57 7.00 19.34
N ILE A 75 13.23 5.93 18.61
CA ILE A 75 12.45 4.82 19.16
C ILE A 75 13.25 4.03 20.21
N ILE A 76 14.54 3.79 19.94
CA ILE A 76 15.44 3.08 20.86
C ILE A 76 15.64 3.89 22.15
N ASP A 77 15.84 5.20 22.04
CA ASP A 77 16.16 6.08 23.17
C ASP A 77 14.92 6.37 24.03
N SER A 78 13.76 6.61 23.41
CA SER A 78 12.53 6.98 24.12
C SER A 78 11.64 5.81 24.53
N VAL A 79 11.83 4.64 23.92
CA VAL A 79 11.06 3.40 24.18
C VAL A 79 9.56 3.68 24.30
N PRO A 80 8.92 4.27 23.27
CA PRO A 80 7.52 4.69 23.39
C PRO A 80 6.62 3.49 23.64
N LEU A 81 5.58 3.64 24.46
CA LEU A 81 4.64 2.54 24.69
C LEU A 81 3.91 2.18 23.38
N PRO A 82 3.95 0.91 22.93
CA PRO A 82 3.12 0.46 21.83
C PRO A 82 1.63 0.60 22.18
N TYR A 83 0.79 0.78 21.17
CA TYR A 83 -0.65 0.89 21.41
C TYR A 83 -1.27 -0.41 21.96
N TYR A 84 -0.75 -1.55 21.49
CA TYR A 84 -1.21 -2.91 21.82
C TYR A 84 -0.06 -3.90 21.65
N GLN A 85 -0.30 -5.17 21.99
CA GLN A 85 0.59 -6.25 21.56
C GLN A 85 0.58 -6.40 20.02
N PRO A 86 1.67 -6.90 19.41
CA PRO A 86 1.69 -7.22 17.98
C PRO A 86 0.57 -8.19 17.58
N ASN A 87 0.13 -8.13 16.32
CA ASN A 87 -0.99 -8.90 15.74
C ASN A 87 -2.39 -8.66 16.34
N PHE A 88 -2.53 -7.81 17.37
CA PHE A 88 -3.82 -7.58 18.01
C PHE A 88 -4.85 -6.95 17.06
N LYS A 89 -4.50 -5.82 16.43
CA LYS A 89 -5.35 -5.19 15.41
C LYS A 89 -4.54 -4.37 14.42
N PHE A 90 -5.06 -4.26 13.21
CA PHE A 90 -4.58 -3.30 12.23
C PHE A 90 -4.53 -1.87 12.82
N ASN A 91 -3.34 -1.25 12.77
CA ASN A 91 -3.12 0.15 13.12
C ASN A 91 -2.12 0.80 12.15
N TYR A 92 -2.60 1.66 11.25
CA TYR A 92 -1.76 2.28 10.23
C TYR A 92 -0.67 3.15 10.85
N CYS A 93 0.58 2.74 10.68
CA CYS A 93 1.73 3.35 11.34
C CYS A 93 2.86 3.62 10.34
N ASN A 94 3.27 4.88 10.21
CA ASN A 94 4.35 5.25 9.29
C ASN A 94 5.71 4.71 9.74
N THR A 95 5.93 4.63 11.06
CA THR A 95 7.15 4.07 11.67
C THR A 95 7.52 2.73 11.08
N ASN A 96 6.53 1.86 10.84
CA ASN A 96 6.78 0.55 10.23
C ASN A 96 7.54 0.65 8.91
N TYR A 97 7.17 1.59 8.06
CA TYR A 97 7.75 1.73 6.74
C TYR A 97 9.06 2.50 6.74
N VAL A 98 9.30 3.32 7.77
CA VAL A 98 10.62 3.91 8.04
C VAL A 98 11.60 2.82 8.45
N LEU A 99 11.18 1.91 9.35
CA LEU A 99 11.97 0.76 9.79
C LEU A 99 12.26 -0.20 8.64
N LEU A 100 11.27 -0.50 7.78
CA LEU A 100 11.50 -1.35 6.60
C LEU A 100 12.53 -0.73 5.65
N ALA A 101 12.50 0.58 5.41
CA ALA A 101 13.50 1.26 4.59
C ALA A 101 14.90 1.19 5.22
N ASP A 102 15.03 1.40 6.54
CA ASP A 102 16.30 1.26 7.28
C ASP A 102 16.85 -0.18 7.20
N ILE A 103 15.98 -1.19 7.31
CA ILE A 103 16.36 -2.61 7.14
C ILE A 103 16.89 -2.88 5.72
N VAL A 104 16.27 -2.30 4.69
CA VAL A 104 16.79 -2.40 3.32
C VAL A 104 18.20 -1.82 3.23
N GLU A 105 18.46 -0.66 3.83
CA GLU A 105 19.80 -0.05 3.83
C GLU A 105 20.83 -0.93 4.55
N ARG A 106 20.47 -1.48 5.71
CA ARG A 106 21.36 -2.35 6.51
C ARG A 106 21.73 -3.65 5.80
N ILE A 107 20.75 -4.31 5.19
CA ILE A 107 20.97 -5.57 4.49
C ILE A 107 21.76 -5.34 3.19
N SER A 108 21.41 -4.30 2.43
CA SER A 108 21.98 -4.07 1.11
C SER A 108 23.29 -3.28 1.11
N GLY A 109 23.58 -2.56 2.20
CA GLY A 109 24.73 -1.65 2.29
C GLY A 109 24.61 -0.41 1.40
N ILE A 110 23.46 -0.16 0.78
CA ILE A 110 23.22 0.98 -0.10
C ILE A 110 22.07 1.84 0.41
N ALA A 111 22.16 3.15 0.16
CA ALA A 111 21.13 4.09 0.55
C ALA A 111 19.77 3.75 -0.10
N PHE A 112 18.68 3.91 0.65
CA PHE A 112 17.36 3.43 0.26
C PHE A 112 16.88 4.02 -1.07
N GLU A 113 17.12 5.33 -1.29
CA GLU A 113 16.77 5.99 -2.54
C GLU A 113 17.50 5.41 -3.76
N LYS A 114 18.74 4.94 -3.56
CA LYS A 114 19.54 4.31 -4.60
C LYS A 114 19.08 2.88 -4.85
N PHE A 115 18.76 2.13 -3.79
CA PHE A 115 18.20 0.77 -3.90
C PHE A 115 16.91 0.78 -4.72
N VAL A 116 15.94 1.60 -4.34
CA VAL A 116 14.64 1.67 -5.03
C VAL A 116 14.80 2.14 -6.46
N LYS A 117 15.67 3.13 -6.73
CA LYS A 117 15.93 3.60 -8.09
C LYS A 117 16.45 2.48 -8.99
N LYS A 118 17.46 1.74 -8.52
CA LYS A 118 18.12 0.67 -9.29
C LYS A 118 17.24 -0.57 -9.43
N GLU A 119 16.75 -1.09 -8.30
CA GLU A 119 16.10 -2.40 -8.27
C GLU A 119 14.63 -2.35 -8.66
N ILE A 120 14.00 -1.16 -8.63
CA ILE A 120 12.56 -1.01 -8.89
C ILE A 120 12.31 -0.04 -10.05
N PHE A 121 12.62 1.25 -9.89
CA PHE A 121 12.22 2.26 -10.88
C PHE A 121 12.83 2.00 -12.26
N GLN A 122 14.13 1.74 -12.34
CA GLN A 122 14.79 1.44 -13.62
C GLN A 122 14.24 0.17 -14.28
N LYS A 123 14.06 -0.92 -13.53
CA LYS A 123 13.51 -2.18 -14.07
C LYS A 123 12.04 -2.05 -14.53
N ALA A 124 11.26 -1.24 -13.82
CA ALA A 124 9.88 -0.91 -14.21
C ALA A 124 9.79 0.10 -15.36
N GLY A 125 10.90 0.76 -15.73
CA GLY A 125 10.94 1.81 -16.74
C GLY A 125 10.42 3.17 -16.25
N MET A 126 10.38 3.39 -14.94
CA MET A 126 9.91 4.61 -14.28
C MET A 126 11.02 5.67 -14.22
N LEU A 127 11.36 6.25 -15.38
CA LEU A 127 12.56 7.09 -15.53
C LEU A 127 12.44 8.49 -14.93
N ASN A 128 11.24 8.94 -14.60
CA ASN A 128 10.92 10.20 -13.95
C ASN A 128 10.49 10.01 -12.48
N SER A 129 10.78 8.84 -11.91
CA SER A 129 10.54 8.54 -10.50
C SER A 129 11.82 8.54 -9.68
N GLN A 130 11.74 9.09 -8.47
CA GLN A 130 12.82 9.06 -7.49
C GLN A 130 12.30 9.18 -6.07
N ILE A 131 13.11 8.80 -5.10
CA ILE A 131 12.88 9.11 -3.69
C ILE A 131 13.59 10.43 -3.37
N TYR A 132 12.82 11.42 -2.91
CA TYR A 132 13.31 12.68 -2.38
C TYR A 132 13.77 12.51 -0.95
N VAL A 133 14.95 13.06 -0.64
CA VAL A 133 15.53 13.14 0.70
C VAL A 133 16.04 14.56 0.91
N LYS A 134 15.32 15.36 1.71
CA LYS A 134 15.73 16.74 2.03
C LYS A 134 17.18 16.74 2.54
N GLY A 135 17.99 17.69 2.05
CA GLY A 135 19.40 17.84 2.42
C GLY A 135 20.37 16.93 1.65
N LYS A 136 19.89 15.91 0.91
CA LYS A 136 20.75 15.07 0.05
C LYS A 136 20.59 15.36 -1.45
N GLN A 137 19.51 16.04 -1.86
CA GLN A 137 19.32 16.49 -3.24
C GLN A 137 18.88 17.96 -3.25
N GLU A 138 19.42 18.74 -4.20
CA GLU A 138 19.18 20.19 -4.27
C GLU A 138 17.76 20.55 -4.71
N ARG A 139 17.19 19.82 -5.68
CA ARG A 139 15.79 19.97 -6.11
C ARG A 139 15.37 18.84 -7.04
N ILE A 140 14.08 18.50 -7.07
CA ILE A 140 13.52 17.63 -8.10
C ILE A 140 13.12 18.49 -9.31
N TYR A 141 13.83 18.29 -10.42
CA TYR A 141 13.56 19.01 -11.66
C TYR A 141 12.10 18.75 -12.12
N LYS A 142 11.37 19.82 -12.47
CA LYS A 142 9.95 19.80 -12.88
C LYS A 142 8.94 19.26 -11.85
N ALA A 143 9.30 19.07 -10.58
CA ALA A 143 8.31 18.76 -9.56
C ALA A 143 7.33 19.93 -9.40
N ALA A 144 6.04 19.61 -9.37
CA ALA A 144 4.99 20.58 -9.07
C ALA A 144 5.19 21.17 -7.67
N THR A 145 4.70 22.39 -7.44
CA THR A 145 4.62 22.98 -6.10
C THR A 145 3.38 22.46 -5.39
N GLY A 146 3.54 22.00 -4.15
CA GLY A 146 2.44 21.56 -3.29
C GLY A 146 1.77 22.74 -2.60
N TYR A 147 0.46 22.67 -2.42
CA TYR A 147 -0.35 23.74 -1.84
C TYR A 147 -1.29 23.24 -0.73
N HIS A 148 -1.41 24.04 0.32
CA HIS A 148 -2.52 23.99 1.27
C HIS A 148 -3.76 24.70 0.70
N PHE A 149 -4.84 24.74 1.49
CA PHE A 149 -6.04 25.50 1.15
C PHE A 149 -5.70 26.97 0.85
N LYS A 150 -6.44 27.60 -0.08
CA LYS A 150 -6.18 28.96 -0.60
C LYS A 150 -4.81 29.14 -1.30
N TRP A 151 -4.25 28.08 -1.89
CA TRP A 151 -3.01 28.15 -2.66
C TRP A 151 -1.78 28.62 -1.85
N LEU A 152 -1.80 28.40 -0.53
CA LEU A 152 -0.64 28.63 0.31
C LEU A 152 0.41 27.56 0.02
N VAL A 153 1.64 27.96 -0.31
CA VAL A 153 2.73 27.02 -0.60
C VAL A 153 2.98 26.12 0.62
N ALA A 154 2.93 24.81 0.40
CA ALA A 154 3.24 23.83 1.43
C ALA A 154 4.75 23.66 1.53
N GLN A 155 5.33 24.26 2.57
CA GLN A 155 6.77 24.22 2.80
C GLN A 155 7.25 22.81 3.21
N HIS A 156 8.49 22.50 2.84
CA HIS A 156 9.15 21.28 3.24
C HIS A 156 9.29 21.16 4.76
N SER A 157 9.09 19.96 5.28
CA SER A 157 9.25 19.63 6.70
C SER A 157 10.70 19.34 7.06
N TYR A 158 11.06 19.45 8.34
CA TYR A 158 12.25 18.79 8.87
C TYR A 158 12.17 17.25 8.77
N GLN A 159 10.96 16.69 8.70
CA GLN A 159 10.70 15.26 8.47
C GLN A 159 10.89 14.81 7.01
N ASP A 160 11.20 15.71 6.07
CA ASP A 160 11.33 15.37 4.64
C ASP A 160 12.66 14.69 4.29
N GLY A 161 13.53 14.46 5.28
CA GLY A 161 14.66 13.53 5.17
C GLY A 161 14.27 12.07 5.44
N VAL A 162 13.08 11.81 6.00
CA VAL A 162 12.58 10.46 6.30
C VAL A 162 11.87 9.84 5.10
N THR A 163 12.25 8.62 4.77
CA THR A 163 11.77 7.86 3.61
C THR A 163 11.19 6.50 3.99
N GLY A 164 10.60 5.82 3.01
CA GLY A 164 9.98 4.50 3.18
C GLY A 164 8.47 4.60 3.38
N ASP A 165 8.02 5.45 4.32
CA ASP A 165 6.60 5.74 4.53
C ASP A 165 6.02 6.71 3.48
N LYS A 166 6.90 7.60 2.97
CA LYS A 166 6.68 8.66 1.98
C LYS A 166 7.95 8.88 1.13
N GLY A 167 8.01 10.00 0.39
CA GLY A 167 9.24 10.46 -0.28
C GLY A 167 9.34 10.13 -1.78
N VAL A 168 8.52 9.22 -2.31
CA VAL A 168 8.46 8.97 -3.76
C VAL A 168 7.84 10.16 -4.49
N TYR A 169 8.59 10.72 -5.43
CA TYR A 169 8.15 11.65 -6.45
C TYR A 169 8.06 10.89 -7.77
N THR A 170 6.97 11.11 -8.51
CA THR A 170 6.66 10.33 -9.72
C THR A 170 5.69 11.09 -10.61
N THR A 171 5.48 10.60 -11.84
CA THR A 171 4.43 11.05 -12.76
C THR A 171 3.33 9.99 -12.92
N VAL A 172 2.24 10.37 -13.59
CA VAL A 172 1.14 9.45 -13.93
C VAL A 172 1.62 8.36 -14.88
N GLU A 173 2.45 8.70 -15.87
CA GLU A 173 3.00 7.77 -16.86
C GLU A 173 3.88 6.72 -16.19
N ASP A 174 4.71 7.12 -15.22
CA ASP A 174 5.56 6.19 -14.48
C ASP A 174 4.74 5.28 -13.57
N LEU A 175 3.67 5.77 -12.94
CA LEU A 175 2.75 4.91 -12.19
C LEU A 175 1.99 3.94 -13.11
N PHE A 176 1.71 4.31 -14.35
CA PHE A 176 1.14 3.38 -15.33
C PHE A 176 2.17 2.35 -15.80
N ARG A 177 3.44 2.73 -15.95
CA ARG A 177 4.54 1.77 -16.19
C ARG A 177 4.71 0.83 -15.01
N TRP A 178 4.55 1.33 -13.79
CA TRP A 178 4.56 0.53 -12.57
C TRP A 178 3.46 -0.53 -12.59
N ASP A 179 2.22 -0.16 -12.88
CA ASP A 179 1.11 -1.12 -13.03
C ASP A 179 1.44 -2.23 -14.04
N LYS A 180 1.92 -1.83 -15.23
CA LYS A 180 2.33 -2.78 -16.28
C LYS A 180 3.48 -3.67 -15.85
N ALA A 181 4.42 -3.17 -15.05
CA ALA A 181 5.52 -3.95 -14.50
C ALA A 181 5.04 -5.00 -13.49
N LEU A 182 4.01 -4.67 -12.69
CA LEU A 182 3.36 -5.62 -11.78
C LEU A 182 2.67 -6.75 -12.53
N TYR A 183 1.86 -6.46 -13.57
CA TYR A 183 1.23 -7.51 -14.37
C TYR A 183 2.22 -8.43 -15.10
N LYS A 184 3.40 -7.89 -15.44
CA LYS A 184 4.46 -8.63 -16.12
C LYS A 184 5.47 -9.27 -15.16
N ASN A 185 5.26 -9.17 -13.84
CA ASN A 185 6.17 -9.69 -12.82
C ASN A 185 7.64 -9.29 -13.07
N LYS A 186 7.87 -8.02 -13.46
CA LYS A 186 9.20 -7.56 -13.89
C LYS A 186 10.24 -7.45 -12.77
N ILE A 187 9.79 -7.41 -11.52
CA ILE A 187 10.62 -7.05 -10.36
C ILE A 187 10.90 -8.25 -9.48
N VAL A 188 9.85 -9.01 -9.17
CA VAL A 188 9.84 -10.25 -8.39
C VAL A 188 8.96 -11.27 -9.11
N ASN A 189 9.11 -12.54 -8.76
CA ASN A 189 8.30 -13.63 -9.30
C ASN A 189 6.82 -13.44 -8.97
N LYS A 190 5.97 -14.10 -9.78
CA LYS A 190 4.51 -14.02 -9.64
C LYS A 190 4.04 -14.46 -8.24
N SER A 191 4.55 -15.57 -7.73
CA SER A 191 4.19 -16.10 -6.41
C SER A 191 4.52 -15.10 -5.28
N THR A 192 5.71 -14.51 -5.32
CA THR A 192 6.11 -13.48 -4.36
C THR A 192 5.24 -12.24 -4.50
N LEU A 193 4.92 -11.80 -5.71
CA LEU A 193 4.03 -10.66 -5.91
C LEU A 193 2.62 -10.91 -5.34
N GLU A 194 2.09 -12.12 -5.47
CA GLU A 194 0.76 -12.48 -4.96
C GLU A 194 0.67 -12.36 -3.43
N GLU A 195 1.77 -12.60 -2.70
CA GLU A 195 1.84 -12.41 -1.23
C GLU A 195 1.50 -10.97 -0.83
N ALA A 196 1.92 -9.97 -1.62
CA ALA A 196 1.65 -8.56 -1.34
C ALA A 196 0.16 -8.20 -1.38
N PHE A 197 -0.66 -9.04 -2.02
CA PHE A 197 -2.09 -8.84 -2.20
C PHE A 197 -2.94 -9.79 -1.36
N LEU A 198 -2.32 -10.54 -0.44
CA LEU A 198 -3.03 -11.33 0.54
C LEU A 198 -3.51 -10.45 1.71
N PRO A 199 -4.74 -10.68 2.22
CA PRO A 199 -5.24 -9.98 3.39
C PRO A 199 -4.44 -10.38 4.64
N ALA A 200 -3.94 -9.39 5.38
CA ALA A 200 -3.20 -9.65 6.62
C ALA A 200 -4.08 -10.18 7.77
N GLN A 201 -5.37 -9.83 7.78
CA GLN A 201 -6.35 -10.31 8.76
C GLN A 201 -7.60 -10.83 8.03
N PRO A 202 -7.57 -12.01 7.39
CA PRO A 202 -8.68 -12.51 6.56
C PRO A 202 -9.97 -12.74 7.36
N GLU A 203 -9.85 -13.14 8.62
CA GLU A 203 -10.98 -13.40 9.53
C GLU A 203 -11.73 -12.13 9.97
N LYS A 204 -11.17 -10.94 9.70
CA LYS A 204 -11.77 -9.69 10.14
C LYS A 204 -12.99 -9.36 9.27
N LYS A 205 -14.16 -9.25 9.91
CA LYS A 205 -15.40 -8.83 9.27
C LYS A 205 -15.23 -7.50 8.52
N GLY A 206 -15.86 -7.43 7.35
CA GLY A 206 -15.82 -6.28 6.45
C GLY A 206 -15.10 -6.59 5.15
N ASN A 207 -15.07 -5.62 4.25
CA ASN A 207 -14.52 -5.79 2.91
C ASN A 207 -13.15 -5.12 2.72
N LEU A 208 -12.57 -4.53 3.77
CA LEU A 208 -11.29 -3.82 3.72
C LEU A 208 -10.21 -4.55 4.50
N ASN A 209 -9.04 -4.68 3.88
CA ASN A 209 -7.85 -5.28 4.46
C ASN A 209 -6.58 -4.52 4.06
N TYR A 210 -5.43 -5.02 4.49
CA TYR A 210 -4.12 -4.50 4.10
C TYR A 210 -3.18 -5.66 3.76
N GLY A 211 -2.40 -5.50 2.69
CA GLY A 211 -1.32 -6.40 2.29
C GLY A 211 0.03 -5.70 2.42
N PHE A 212 1.01 -6.07 1.61
CA PHE A 212 2.35 -5.46 1.68
C PHE A 212 2.36 -4.11 0.96
N GLY A 213 2.01 -3.04 1.68
CA GLY A 213 2.03 -1.68 1.17
C GLY A 213 0.79 -1.31 0.36
N TRP A 214 -0.27 -2.13 0.45
CA TRP A 214 -1.49 -2.04 -0.32
C TRP A 214 -2.72 -2.11 0.57
N ARG A 215 -3.70 -1.24 0.32
CA ARG A 215 -5.08 -1.46 0.78
C ARG A 215 -5.72 -2.47 -0.16
N LEU A 216 -6.48 -3.38 0.43
CA LEU A 216 -7.20 -4.41 -0.28
C LEU A 216 -8.68 -4.22 -0.02
N ARG A 217 -9.49 -4.31 -1.07
CA ARG A 217 -10.93 -4.33 -0.96
C ARG A 217 -11.51 -5.50 -1.73
N THR A 218 -12.37 -6.27 -1.08
CA THR A 218 -13.17 -7.32 -1.73
C THR A 218 -14.52 -6.72 -2.11
N CYS A 219 -14.90 -6.78 -3.38
CA CYS A 219 -16.22 -6.34 -3.82
C CYS A 219 -17.27 -7.45 -3.62
N ILE A 220 -18.54 -7.11 -3.85
CA ILE A 220 -19.68 -8.01 -3.61
C ILE A 220 -19.55 -9.29 -4.46
N ASP A 221 -19.11 -9.14 -5.71
CA ASP A 221 -18.83 -10.24 -6.65
C ASP A 221 -17.55 -11.06 -6.31
N GLY A 222 -16.92 -10.81 -5.16
CA GLY A 222 -15.70 -11.47 -4.71
C GLY A 222 -14.40 -10.97 -5.36
N SER A 223 -14.48 -10.07 -6.35
CA SER A 223 -13.29 -9.54 -7.02
C SER A 223 -12.54 -8.52 -6.15
N LYS A 224 -11.25 -8.32 -6.43
CA LYS A 224 -10.35 -7.52 -5.59
C LYS A 224 -9.98 -6.19 -6.23
N LEU A 225 -10.13 -5.11 -5.46
CA LEU A 225 -9.49 -3.82 -5.74
C LEU A 225 -8.24 -3.69 -4.86
N ILE A 226 -7.13 -3.37 -5.50
CA ILE A 226 -5.84 -3.15 -4.84
C ILE A 226 -5.50 -1.68 -5.02
N PHE A 227 -5.34 -0.95 -3.91
CA PHE A 227 -5.18 0.49 -4.00
C PHE A 227 -4.30 1.03 -2.89
N HIS A 228 -3.80 2.25 -3.06
CA HIS A 228 -3.20 2.98 -1.95
C HIS A 228 -3.26 4.48 -2.18
N GLY A 229 -3.81 5.22 -1.22
CA GLY A 229 -3.80 6.69 -1.22
C GLY A 229 -2.48 7.27 -0.73
N GLY A 230 -2.30 8.58 -0.80
CA GLY A 230 -1.13 9.23 -0.22
C GLY A 230 -1.40 10.69 -0.02
N TRP A 231 -0.95 11.23 1.10
CA TRP A 231 -0.98 12.67 1.31
C TRP A 231 0.27 13.10 2.03
N TRP A 232 0.89 14.17 1.53
CA TRP A 232 2.01 14.82 2.19
C TRP A 232 2.17 16.23 1.65
N ARG A 233 2.31 17.23 2.54
CA ARG A 233 2.71 18.61 2.20
C ARG A 233 2.05 19.17 0.93
N GLY A 234 0.71 19.18 0.93
CA GLY A 234 -0.11 19.74 -0.15
C GLY A 234 -0.44 18.76 -1.28
N PHE A 235 0.32 17.66 -1.43
CA PHE A 235 0.04 16.64 -2.43
C PHE A 235 -0.98 15.63 -1.93
N ASN A 236 -1.85 15.17 -2.83
CA ASN A 236 -2.73 14.03 -2.63
C ASN A 236 -2.62 13.08 -3.83
N ALA A 237 -2.59 11.78 -3.59
CA ALA A 237 -2.44 10.76 -4.61
C ALA A 237 -3.39 9.59 -4.37
N LEU A 238 -3.88 9.00 -5.45
CA LEU A 238 -4.64 7.76 -5.46
C LEU A 238 -4.15 6.89 -6.61
N PHE A 239 -3.95 5.62 -6.31
CA PHE A 239 -3.61 4.60 -7.28
C PHE A 239 -4.47 3.37 -6.98
N ILE A 240 -5.33 2.99 -7.93
CA ILE A 240 -6.26 1.85 -7.82
C ILE A 240 -5.98 0.91 -8.99
N ARG A 241 -6.00 -0.39 -8.69
CA ARG A 241 -5.94 -1.49 -9.65
C ARG A 241 -7.17 -2.36 -9.48
N ASP A 242 -7.97 -2.44 -10.53
CA ASP A 242 -9.01 -3.45 -10.69
C ASP A 242 -8.40 -4.64 -11.44
N ILE A 243 -8.18 -5.73 -10.71
CA ILE A 243 -7.52 -6.91 -11.26
C ILE A 243 -8.43 -7.69 -12.21
N LYS A 244 -9.75 -7.71 -11.95
CA LYS A 244 -10.73 -8.44 -12.77
C LYS A 244 -10.83 -7.80 -14.15
N ASN A 245 -11.02 -6.47 -14.18
CA ASN A 245 -11.24 -5.73 -15.43
C ASN A 245 -9.95 -5.18 -16.05
N LYS A 246 -8.79 -5.38 -15.41
CA LYS A 246 -7.48 -4.83 -15.82
C LYS A 246 -7.51 -3.31 -15.99
N VAL A 247 -8.19 -2.61 -15.08
CA VAL A 247 -8.30 -1.15 -15.07
C VAL A 247 -7.35 -0.58 -14.02
N THR A 248 -6.67 0.51 -14.36
CA THR A 248 -5.83 1.28 -13.43
C THR A 248 -6.30 2.72 -13.40
N ILE A 249 -6.58 3.23 -12.20
CA ILE A 249 -6.91 4.65 -11.98
C ILE A 249 -5.77 5.29 -11.22
N ILE A 250 -5.27 6.41 -11.75
CA ILE A 250 -4.14 7.15 -11.21
C ILE A 250 -4.55 8.61 -11.10
N ILE A 251 -4.50 9.16 -9.90
CA ILE A 251 -4.79 10.58 -9.67
C ILE A 251 -3.69 11.18 -8.81
N LEU A 252 -3.08 12.26 -9.30
CA LEU A 252 -2.10 13.06 -8.59
C LEU A 252 -2.61 14.50 -8.53
N SER A 253 -2.67 15.07 -7.34
CA SER A 253 -3.01 16.47 -7.10
C SER A 253 -1.93 17.13 -6.27
N ASN A 254 -1.61 18.38 -6.61
CA ASN A 254 -0.71 19.23 -5.85
C ASN A 254 -1.45 20.16 -4.87
N ILE A 255 -2.76 19.96 -4.69
CA ILE A 255 -3.54 20.62 -3.65
C ILE A 255 -4.45 19.60 -2.95
N ARG A 256 -4.54 19.70 -1.62
CA ARG A 256 -5.51 18.92 -0.85
C ARG A 256 -6.77 19.75 -0.60
N THR A 257 -7.87 19.32 -1.19
CA THR A 257 -9.21 19.83 -0.88
C THR A 257 -10.12 18.69 -0.41
N ARG A 258 -11.22 19.06 0.27
CA ARG A 258 -12.25 18.10 0.67
C ARG A 258 -12.92 17.46 -0.54
N SER A 259 -13.15 18.25 -1.59
CA SER A 259 -13.71 17.78 -2.86
C SER A 259 -12.85 16.66 -3.47
N ILE A 260 -11.53 16.86 -3.62
CA ILE A 260 -10.63 15.84 -4.17
C ILE A 260 -10.65 14.56 -3.31
N SER A 261 -10.66 14.72 -1.99
CA SER A 261 -10.71 13.58 -1.07
C SER A 261 -12.03 12.81 -1.18
N ASN A 262 -13.15 13.50 -1.38
CA ASN A 262 -14.46 12.89 -1.59
C ASN A 262 -14.53 12.17 -2.94
N SER A 263 -14.05 12.80 -4.02
CA SER A 263 -14.01 12.18 -5.36
C SER A 263 -13.23 10.86 -5.36
N PHE A 264 -12.19 10.73 -4.53
CA PHE A 264 -11.44 9.48 -4.38
C PHE A 264 -12.28 8.37 -3.74
N ARG A 265 -13.08 8.72 -2.73
CA ARG A 265 -14.01 7.80 -2.09
C ARG A 265 -15.14 7.42 -3.04
N ASP A 266 -15.68 8.39 -3.77
CA ASP A 266 -16.80 8.19 -4.68
C ASP A 266 -16.37 7.29 -5.86
N LEU A 267 -15.14 7.46 -6.39
CA LEU A 267 -14.53 6.55 -7.38
C LEU A 267 -14.41 5.10 -6.87
N LEU A 268 -14.07 4.90 -5.59
CA LEU A 268 -14.08 3.57 -4.99
C LEU A 268 -15.49 3.00 -4.86
N GLY A 269 -16.51 3.86 -4.71
CA GLY A 269 -17.92 3.49 -4.65
C GLY A 269 -18.52 3.12 -6.01
N ILE A 270 -18.06 3.75 -7.11
CA ILE A 270 -18.49 3.40 -8.48
C ILE A 270 -18.24 1.92 -8.76
N PHE A 271 -17.04 1.42 -8.43
CA PHE A 271 -16.73 0.00 -8.61
C PHE A 271 -17.64 -0.94 -7.80
N ASP A 272 -18.17 -0.50 -6.65
CA ASP A 272 -19.12 -1.34 -5.90
C ASP A 272 -20.52 -1.31 -6.54
N HIS A 273 -20.99 -0.12 -6.92
CA HIS A 273 -22.32 0.04 -7.50
C HIS A 273 -22.45 -0.64 -8.86
N GLU A 274 -21.46 -0.50 -9.74
CA GLU A 274 -21.45 -1.20 -11.03
C GLU A 274 -21.47 -2.72 -10.85
N ARG A 275 -20.67 -3.24 -9.91
CA ARG A 275 -20.63 -4.69 -9.62
C ARG A 275 -21.90 -5.20 -8.96
N GLN A 276 -22.55 -4.38 -8.14
CA GLN A 276 -23.85 -4.70 -7.56
C GLN A 276 -24.91 -4.81 -8.66
N GLN A 277 -24.92 -3.88 -9.62
CA GLN A 277 -25.85 -3.93 -10.74
C GLN A 277 -25.57 -5.13 -11.66
N GLU A 278 -24.30 -5.40 -12.01
CA GLU A 278 -23.93 -6.59 -12.79
C GLU A 278 -24.40 -7.90 -12.14
N GLN A 279 -24.31 -7.99 -10.81
CA GLN A 279 -24.76 -9.17 -10.08
C GLN A 279 -26.29 -9.32 -10.12
N ILE A 280 -27.03 -8.22 -9.91
CA ILE A 280 -28.50 -8.22 -10.01
C ILE A 280 -28.93 -8.65 -11.42
N ASP A 281 -28.33 -8.07 -12.47
CA ASP A 281 -28.64 -8.40 -13.86
C ASP A 281 -28.34 -9.87 -14.18
N LEU A 282 -27.30 -10.45 -13.57
CA LEU A 282 -26.95 -11.86 -13.74
C LEU A 282 -27.94 -12.79 -13.02
N GLU A 283 -28.33 -12.45 -11.79
CA GLU A 283 -29.34 -13.18 -11.01
C GLU A 283 -30.71 -13.16 -11.72
N GLU A 284 -31.13 -12.02 -12.26
CA GLU A 284 -32.36 -11.89 -13.05
C GLU A 284 -32.32 -12.74 -14.33
N LYS A 285 -31.20 -12.73 -15.06
CA LYS A 285 -31.02 -13.59 -16.26
C LYS A 285 -31.04 -15.07 -15.93
N MET A 286 -30.40 -15.47 -14.82
CA MET A 286 -30.41 -16.86 -14.37
C MET A 286 -31.81 -17.32 -13.96
N ALA A 287 -32.55 -16.48 -13.22
CA ALA A 287 -33.94 -16.76 -12.86
C ALA A 287 -34.84 -16.91 -14.10
N ALA A 288 -34.65 -16.06 -15.12
CA ALA A 288 -35.38 -16.16 -16.38
C ALA A 288 -35.09 -17.48 -17.14
N LEU A 289 -33.83 -17.94 -17.15
CA LEU A 289 -33.42 -19.20 -17.77
C LEU A 289 -33.91 -20.45 -17.01
N GLU A 290 -34.13 -20.35 -15.70
CA GLU A 290 -34.74 -21.42 -14.90
C GLU A 290 -36.25 -21.54 -15.15
N ILE A 291 -36.94 -20.43 -15.43
CA ILE A 291 -38.36 -20.41 -15.80
C ILE A 291 -38.61 -20.98 -17.21
N GLU A 292 -37.63 -20.89 -18.11
CA GLU A 292 -37.72 -21.40 -19.49
C GLU A 292 -37.42 -22.91 -19.65
N LYS A 293 -37.04 -23.62 -18.58
CA LYS A 293 -36.96 -25.09 -18.64
C LYS A 293 -38.39 -25.66 -18.60
N PRO A 294 -38.89 -26.30 -19.68
CA PRO A 294 -40.20 -26.93 -19.61
C PRO A 294 -40.15 -28.10 -18.61
N ASP A 295 -41.16 -28.20 -17.76
CA ASP A 295 -41.41 -29.38 -16.94
C ASP A 295 -41.51 -30.61 -17.85
N SER A 296 -40.42 -31.36 -17.98
CA SER A 296 -40.42 -32.60 -18.73
C SER A 296 -41.14 -33.68 -17.92
N VAL A 297 -42.42 -33.83 -18.25
CA VAL A 297 -43.24 -35.06 -18.26
C VAL A 297 -43.61 -35.64 -16.89
N VAL A 298 -44.79 -35.23 -16.43
CA VAL A 298 -45.74 -36.13 -15.73
C VAL A 298 -46.32 -37.06 -16.79
N GLU A 299 -45.96 -38.34 -16.77
CA GLU A 299 -46.75 -39.39 -17.45
C GLU A 299 -47.47 -40.22 -16.39
N SER A 300 -48.73 -39.87 -16.18
CA SER A 300 -49.74 -40.71 -15.57
C SER A 300 -50.43 -41.55 -16.66
N GLY A 301 -50.40 -42.88 -16.54
CA GLY A 301 -51.15 -43.77 -17.41
C GLY A 301 -51.43 -45.11 -16.71
N VAL A 302 -52.70 -45.33 -16.35
CA VAL A 302 -53.23 -46.40 -15.51
C VAL A 302 -53.76 -47.57 -16.35
N ASN A 303 -53.53 -48.80 -15.86
CA ASN A 303 -54.24 -50.08 -16.01
C ASN A 303 -54.61 -50.69 -17.38
N THR A 304 -54.36 -52.00 -17.47
CA THR A 304 -55.40 -52.99 -17.83
C THR A 304 -55.40 -54.17 -16.86
N LEU A 305 -56.61 -54.52 -16.44
CA LEU A 305 -57.06 -55.58 -15.53
C LEU A 305 -57.10 -56.98 -16.20
N ASN A 306 -57.17 -58.02 -15.36
CA ASN A 306 -57.98 -59.22 -15.61
C ASN A 306 -59.47 -58.89 -15.47
#